data_AF-A0A382LUX7-F1
#
_entry.id   AF-A0A382LUX7-F1
#
_cell.length_a   1.000
_cell.length_b   1.000
_cell.length_c   1.000
_cell.angle_alpha   90.00
_cell.angle_beta   90.00
_cell.angle_gamma   90.00
#
_symmetry.space_group_name_H-M   'P 1'
#
loop_
_entity.id
_entity.type
_entity.pdbx_description
1 polymer ?
#
loop_
_entity_poly.entity_id
_entity_poly.type
_entity_poly.pdbx_seq_one_letter_code
_entity_poly.pdbx_strand_id
1 'polypeptide(L)'
;TDEFGRTDSWTQVRDDETGCTTETRENGSSNTWCEDGTNTWADEFGNTGTSTYDQATGCSIETRSDGSSSKWCDDGTSEWTDEQGNTSVSLYNHETGCSVTTNTDGSSNTWCEDGSGSWTDADGNEQFWNEVRDDETGCTTQTYSDNSTNTWCEDGSGSWTDPHSGETISWSASVYDEETGCTTEERSDGSTNTWCDDGSNFWTNADGSTSTWDQATGCSETFNADGSSNTWCEDGTGSWTSADGYHEEWSSTYDEETGCTTEDRTDGSKNIWCNDGSSTWIGSDGSEHRSFYDEETGCQVDEHDDGSKSGWCEDGTGWWEDAEGVQESWAPPVYSYDEETGCSTDSYDDGTSFTWCDDGRTIWTDADGTVEEWVPPTEVVNSDGSTTMTWSDG
;
A
#
# COMPACT_ATOMS: atom_id res chain seq x y z
N THR A 1 44.56 -18.37 3.18
CA THR A 1 44.78 -16.97 3.54
C THR A 1 44.65 -16.13 2.30
N ASP A 2 43.70 -15.21 2.27
CA ASP A 2 43.54 -14.29 1.15
C ASP A 2 44.47 -13.07 1.25
N GLU A 3 44.38 -12.14 0.30
CA GLU A 3 45.25 -10.94 0.24
C GLU A 3 45.09 -9.99 1.44
N PHE A 4 44.04 -10.19 2.25
CA PHE A 4 43.75 -9.44 3.47
C PHE A 4 44.16 -10.17 4.76
N GLY A 5 44.84 -11.32 4.65
CA GLY A 5 45.35 -12.05 5.81
C GLY A 5 44.31 -12.93 6.52
N ARG A 6 43.12 -13.13 5.93
CA ARG A 6 42.07 -13.98 6.51
C ARG A 6 42.39 -15.45 6.26
N THR A 7 42.70 -16.21 7.30
CA THR A 7 42.82 -17.69 7.24
C THR A 7 41.44 -18.31 7.30
N ASP A 8 41.04 -18.97 6.22
CA ASP A 8 39.87 -19.85 6.18
C ASP A 8 40.33 -21.28 6.44
N SER A 9 39.74 -21.95 7.43
CA SER A 9 40.03 -23.35 7.78
C SER A 9 38.77 -24.18 7.57
N TRP A 10 38.95 -25.32 6.92
CA TRP A 10 37.88 -26.28 6.69
C TRP A 10 38.37 -27.71 6.94
N THR A 11 37.45 -28.58 7.34
CA THR A 11 37.66 -30.02 7.48
C THR A 11 36.87 -30.73 6.40
N GLN A 12 37.51 -31.65 5.68
CA GLN A 12 36.85 -32.47 4.67
C GLN A 12 36.81 -33.92 5.12
N VAL A 13 35.63 -34.54 5.08
CA VAL A 13 35.39 -35.94 5.44
C VAL A 13 34.72 -36.64 4.27
N ARG A 14 35.30 -37.74 3.80
CA ARG A 14 34.67 -38.62 2.80
C ARG A 14 34.05 -39.81 3.53
N ASP A 15 32.78 -40.07 3.23
CA ASP A 15 32.06 -41.26 3.64
C ASP A 15 32.05 -42.26 2.48
N ASP A 16 32.79 -43.36 2.64
CA ASP A 16 32.92 -44.40 1.63
C ASP A 16 31.66 -45.29 1.51
N GLU A 17 30.75 -45.27 2.50
CA GLU A 17 29.50 -46.06 2.49
C GLU A 17 28.40 -45.36 1.69
N THR A 18 28.33 -44.02 1.82
CA THR A 18 27.38 -43.19 1.08
C THR A 18 27.97 -42.61 -0.22
N GLY A 19 29.29 -42.66 -0.39
CA GLY A 19 29.98 -42.05 -1.53
C GLY A 19 29.95 -40.52 -1.50
N CYS A 20 29.69 -39.93 -0.32
CA CYS A 20 29.56 -38.50 -0.14
C CYS A 20 30.83 -37.88 0.46
N THR A 21 31.16 -36.66 0.05
CA THR A 21 32.23 -35.86 0.63
C THR A 21 31.65 -34.60 1.25
N THR A 22 31.85 -34.43 2.55
CA THR A 22 31.40 -33.25 3.31
C THR A 22 32.60 -32.36 3.65
N GLU A 23 32.48 -31.09 3.34
CA GLU A 23 33.37 -30.02 3.79
C GLU A 23 32.66 -29.20 4.88
N THR A 24 33.31 -28.97 6.01
CA THR A 24 32.79 -28.14 7.10
C THR A 24 33.79 -27.03 7.42
N ARG A 25 33.33 -25.79 7.43
CA ARG A 25 34.13 -24.59 7.71
C ARG A 25 34.04 -24.21 9.19
N GLU A 26 34.99 -23.41 9.67
CA GLU A 26 35.02 -22.97 11.08
C GLU A 26 33.79 -22.16 11.52
N ASN A 27 33.13 -21.46 10.59
CA ASN A 27 31.89 -20.73 10.88
C ASN A 27 30.66 -21.66 11.04
N GLY A 28 30.82 -22.98 10.95
CA GLY A 28 29.73 -23.94 11.08
C GLY A 28 29.00 -24.25 9.78
N SER A 29 29.27 -23.51 8.69
CA SER A 29 28.74 -23.85 7.37
C SER A 29 29.35 -25.16 6.86
N SER A 30 28.56 -25.94 6.13
CA SER A 30 29.02 -27.19 5.55
C SER A 30 28.39 -27.44 4.19
N ASN A 31 29.12 -28.13 3.33
CA ASN A 31 28.61 -28.59 2.05
C ASN A 31 28.95 -30.06 1.85
N THR A 32 28.00 -30.85 1.40
CA THR A 32 28.15 -32.27 1.07
C THR A 32 27.84 -32.50 -0.39
N TRP A 33 28.71 -33.25 -1.08
CA TRP A 33 28.55 -33.63 -2.48
C TRP A 33 28.66 -35.15 -2.59
N CYS A 34 27.67 -35.79 -3.19
CA CYS A 34 27.58 -37.24 -3.33
C CYS A 34 27.77 -37.68 -4.78
N GLU A 35 28.33 -38.88 -4.97
CA GLU A 35 28.55 -39.48 -6.30
C GLU A 35 27.24 -39.80 -7.05
N ASP A 36 26.10 -39.85 -6.35
CA ASP A 36 24.77 -40.03 -6.93
C ASP A 36 24.16 -38.74 -7.51
N GLY A 37 24.87 -37.62 -7.42
CA GLY A 37 24.41 -36.31 -7.91
C GLY A 37 23.59 -35.51 -6.88
N THR A 38 23.46 -36.00 -5.64
CA THR A 38 22.88 -35.22 -4.54
C THR A 38 23.93 -34.30 -3.91
N ASN A 39 23.56 -33.05 -3.66
CA ASN A 39 24.40 -32.10 -2.94
C ASN A 39 23.59 -31.41 -1.86
N THR A 40 24.12 -31.34 -0.64
CA THR A 40 23.50 -30.59 0.45
C THR A 40 24.40 -29.45 0.91
N TRP A 41 23.79 -28.38 1.40
CA TRP A 41 24.50 -27.29 2.05
C TRP A 41 23.82 -26.93 3.36
N ALA A 42 24.60 -26.41 4.30
CA ALA A 42 24.16 -25.83 5.54
C ALA A 42 24.94 -24.53 5.79
N ASP A 43 24.26 -23.44 6.11
CA ASP A 43 24.92 -22.18 6.46
C ASP A 43 25.26 -22.09 7.96
N GLU A 44 25.87 -20.97 8.38
CA GLU A 44 26.23 -20.71 9.78
C GLU A 44 25.02 -20.45 10.70
N PHE A 45 23.83 -20.26 10.13
CA PHE A 45 22.57 -20.00 10.83
C PHE A 45 21.69 -21.25 10.93
N GLY A 46 22.11 -22.37 10.32
CA GLY A 46 21.41 -23.65 10.35
C GLY A 46 20.36 -23.81 9.26
N ASN A 47 20.30 -22.90 8.28
CA ASN A 47 19.50 -23.12 7.08
C ASN A 47 20.18 -24.20 6.25
N THR A 48 19.38 -25.11 5.70
CA THR A 48 19.90 -26.20 4.89
C THR A 48 19.19 -26.27 3.54
N GLY A 49 19.92 -26.68 2.51
CA GLY A 49 19.37 -26.97 1.20
C GLY A 49 19.86 -28.31 0.69
N THR A 50 18.99 -29.06 0.03
CA THR A 50 19.33 -30.32 -0.65
C THR A 50 18.98 -30.18 -2.12
N SER A 51 19.98 -30.29 -2.98
CA SER A 51 19.83 -30.32 -4.43
C SER A 51 20.06 -31.73 -4.96
N THR A 52 19.26 -32.13 -5.94
CA THR A 52 19.35 -33.44 -6.60
C THR A 52 19.25 -33.24 -8.11
N TYR A 53 20.14 -33.87 -8.87
CA TYR A 53 20.08 -33.86 -10.34
C TYR A 53 19.55 -35.20 -10.87
N ASP A 54 18.41 -35.14 -11.55
CA ASP A 54 17.82 -36.27 -12.25
C ASP A 54 18.28 -36.27 -13.72
N GLN A 55 19.15 -37.23 -14.06
CA GLN A 55 19.67 -37.43 -15.42
C GLN A 55 18.61 -37.91 -16.43
N ALA A 56 17.49 -38.50 -15.98
CA ALA A 56 16.43 -38.99 -16.85
C ALA A 56 15.49 -37.87 -17.28
N THR A 57 15.23 -36.89 -16.41
CA THR A 57 14.47 -35.69 -16.76
C THR A 57 15.34 -34.52 -17.19
N GLY A 58 16.66 -34.57 -16.93
CA GLY A 58 17.57 -33.45 -17.15
C GLY A 58 17.26 -32.28 -16.22
N CYS A 59 16.77 -32.55 -15.00
CA CYS A 59 16.34 -31.50 -14.07
C CYS A 59 17.11 -31.57 -12.76
N SER A 60 17.52 -30.40 -12.27
CA SER A 60 17.99 -30.19 -10.90
C SER A 60 16.83 -29.71 -10.04
N ILE A 61 16.64 -30.28 -8.84
CA ILE A 61 15.67 -29.82 -7.85
C ILE A 61 16.42 -29.51 -6.56
N GLU A 62 16.30 -28.29 -6.06
CA GLU A 62 16.74 -27.85 -4.75
C GLU A 62 15.53 -27.71 -3.81
N THR A 63 15.63 -28.25 -2.60
CA THR A 63 14.65 -28.08 -1.52
C THR A 63 15.36 -27.46 -0.32
N ARG A 64 14.79 -26.39 0.22
CA ARG A 64 15.34 -25.64 1.35
C ARG A 64 14.65 -26.03 2.65
N SER A 65 15.27 -25.70 3.78
CA SER A 65 14.79 -26.05 5.13
C SER A 65 13.47 -25.39 5.53
N ASP A 66 13.10 -24.31 4.84
CA ASP A 66 11.83 -23.60 4.99
C ASP A 66 10.66 -24.33 4.28
N GLY A 67 10.95 -25.35 3.48
CA GLY A 67 9.96 -26.10 2.69
C GLY A 67 9.82 -25.60 1.24
N SER A 68 10.44 -24.46 0.91
CA SER A 68 10.49 -23.98 -0.47
C SER A 68 11.35 -24.89 -1.35
N SER A 69 11.03 -24.93 -2.64
CA SER A 69 11.81 -25.70 -3.61
C SER A 69 11.98 -24.96 -4.92
N SER A 70 13.04 -25.27 -5.63
CA SER A 70 13.34 -24.68 -6.93
C SER A 70 13.87 -25.76 -7.86
N LYS A 71 13.28 -25.87 -9.03
CA LYS A 71 13.58 -26.86 -10.05
C LYS A 71 14.01 -26.16 -11.31
N TRP A 72 15.06 -26.67 -11.94
CA TRP A 72 15.66 -26.11 -13.15
C TRP A 72 16.00 -27.26 -14.09
N CYS A 73 15.49 -27.23 -15.32
CA CYS A 73 15.65 -28.29 -16.29
C CYS A 73 16.44 -27.82 -17.51
N ASP A 74 17.14 -28.76 -18.14
CA ASP A 74 17.96 -28.53 -19.33
C ASP A 74 17.12 -28.12 -20.56
N ASP A 75 15.79 -28.30 -20.51
CA ASP A 75 14.83 -27.86 -21.54
C ASP A 75 14.42 -26.38 -21.43
N GLY A 76 14.97 -25.66 -20.45
CA GLY A 76 14.64 -24.26 -20.18
C GLY A 76 13.43 -24.06 -19.25
N THR A 77 12.84 -25.14 -18.73
CA THR A 77 11.81 -25.03 -17.68
C THR A 77 12.46 -24.81 -16.31
N SER A 78 11.91 -23.86 -15.57
CA SER A 78 12.17 -23.69 -14.15
C SER A 78 10.88 -23.59 -13.38
N GLU A 79 10.88 -24.08 -12.15
CA GLU A 79 9.72 -24.08 -11.28
C GLU A 79 10.17 -23.67 -9.87
N TRP A 80 9.46 -22.76 -9.25
CA TRP A 80 9.71 -22.34 -7.88
C TRP A 80 8.46 -22.53 -7.05
N THR A 81 8.58 -23.18 -5.91
CA THR A 81 7.48 -23.39 -4.96
C THR A 81 7.86 -22.77 -3.63
N ASP A 82 6.99 -21.93 -3.08
CA ASP A 82 7.19 -21.33 -1.76
C ASP A 82 6.90 -22.31 -0.61
N GLU A 83 7.10 -21.84 0.61
CA GLU A 83 6.89 -22.58 1.85
C GLU A 83 5.40 -22.92 2.10
N GLN A 84 4.49 -22.17 1.47
CA GLN A 84 3.03 -22.35 1.55
C GLN A 84 2.50 -23.28 0.46
N GLY A 85 3.34 -23.69 -0.48
CA GLY A 85 3.01 -24.58 -1.60
C GLY A 85 2.52 -23.87 -2.86
N ASN A 86 2.65 -22.54 -2.96
CA ASN A 86 2.36 -21.82 -4.19
C ASN A 86 3.52 -22.00 -5.16
N THR A 87 3.21 -22.43 -6.37
CA THR A 87 4.18 -22.74 -7.43
C THR A 87 4.12 -21.69 -8.55
N SER A 88 5.27 -21.29 -9.04
CA SER A 88 5.45 -20.54 -10.28
C SER A 88 6.28 -21.37 -11.24
N VAL A 89 5.87 -21.44 -12.50
CA VAL A 89 6.57 -22.20 -13.55
C VAL A 89 6.99 -21.23 -14.65
N SER A 90 8.29 -21.13 -14.89
CA SER A 90 8.86 -20.39 -16.00
C SER A 90 9.32 -21.32 -17.11
N LEU A 91 8.99 -20.99 -18.35
CA LEU A 91 9.45 -21.69 -19.54
C LEU A 91 10.26 -20.72 -20.39
N TYR A 92 11.55 -20.97 -20.56
CA TYR A 92 12.39 -20.23 -21.48
C TYR A 92 12.41 -20.91 -22.86
N ASN A 93 11.95 -20.18 -23.88
CA ASN A 93 11.96 -20.61 -25.26
C ASN A 93 13.21 -20.08 -25.97
N HIS A 94 14.19 -20.96 -26.19
CA HIS A 94 15.44 -20.65 -26.91
C HIS A 94 15.24 -20.18 -28.37
N GLU A 95 14.12 -20.50 -29.03
CA GLU A 95 13.87 -20.10 -30.41
C GLU A 95 13.41 -18.64 -30.50
N THR A 96 12.61 -18.20 -29.54
CA THR A 96 12.13 -16.81 -29.47
C THR A 96 12.97 -15.94 -28.55
N GLY A 97 13.84 -16.53 -27.72
CA GLY A 97 14.58 -15.83 -26.68
C GLY A 97 13.68 -15.26 -25.59
N CYS A 98 12.51 -15.88 -25.35
CA CYS A 98 11.53 -15.38 -24.37
C CYS A 98 11.28 -16.38 -23.26
N SER A 99 11.20 -15.91 -22.01
CA SER A 99 10.67 -16.65 -20.88
C SER A 99 9.22 -16.28 -20.61
N VAL A 100 8.40 -17.29 -20.27
CA VAL A 100 7.03 -17.09 -19.78
C VAL A 100 6.92 -17.73 -18.40
N THR A 101 6.65 -16.93 -17.39
CA THR A 101 6.37 -17.37 -16.01
C THR A 101 4.87 -17.40 -15.79
N THR A 102 4.34 -18.50 -15.27
CA THR A 102 2.93 -18.64 -14.84
C THR A 102 2.89 -18.90 -13.35
N ASN A 103 2.12 -18.11 -12.62
CA ASN A 103 1.95 -18.23 -11.18
C ASN A 103 0.72 -19.08 -10.82
N THR A 104 0.63 -19.49 -9.55
CA THR A 104 -0.48 -20.34 -9.06
C THR A 104 -1.84 -19.68 -9.15
N ASP A 105 -1.91 -18.35 -9.06
CA ASP A 105 -3.15 -17.56 -9.19
C ASP A 105 -3.65 -17.45 -10.65
N GLY A 106 -2.89 -17.99 -11.61
CA GLY A 106 -3.20 -17.90 -13.03
C GLY A 106 -2.63 -16.67 -13.72
N SER A 107 -1.98 -15.75 -12.99
CA SER A 107 -1.24 -14.64 -13.59
C SER A 107 0.00 -15.15 -14.34
N SER A 108 0.44 -14.41 -15.35
CA SER A 108 1.63 -14.75 -16.12
C SER A 108 2.44 -13.55 -16.56
N ASN A 109 3.75 -13.73 -16.72
CA ASN A 109 4.70 -12.71 -17.13
C ASN A 109 5.55 -13.26 -18.28
N THR A 110 5.62 -12.54 -19.39
CA THR A 110 6.52 -12.83 -20.51
C THR A 110 7.65 -11.82 -20.55
N TRP A 111 8.89 -12.28 -20.70
CA TRP A 111 10.07 -11.45 -20.87
C TRP A 111 10.93 -11.98 -22.01
N CYS A 112 11.24 -11.14 -22.99
CA CYS A 112 12.05 -11.49 -24.14
C CYS A 112 13.42 -10.79 -24.09
N GLU A 113 14.44 -11.43 -24.65
CA GLU A 113 15.80 -10.88 -24.76
C GLU A 113 15.89 -9.61 -25.61
N ASP A 114 14.90 -9.36 -26.47
CA ASP A 114 14.76 -8.11 -27.23
C ASP A 114 14.16 -6.96 -26.41
N GLY A 115 13.89 -7.18 -25.12
CA GLY A 115 13.31 -6.21 -24.20
C GLY A 115 11.78 -6.10 -24.27
N SER A 116 11.13 -6.82 -25.19
CA SER A 116 9.67 -6.94 -25.19
C SER A 116 9.18 -7.85 -24.06
N GLY A 117 7.93 -7.65 -23.64
CA GLY A 117 7.33 -8.46 -22.60
C GLY A 117 5.83 -8.25 -22.47
N SER A 118 5.21 -9.08 -21.64
CA SER A 118 3.81 -8.94 -21.29
C SER A 118 3.54 -9.37 -19.86
N TRP A 119 2.44 -8.90 -19.30
CA TRP A 119 1.91 -9.35 -18.04
C TRP A 119 0.41 -9.58 -18.17
N THR A 120 -0.06 -10.68 -17.63
CA THR A 120 -1.47 -11.01 -17.51
C THR A 120 -1.79 -11.23 -16.04
N ASP A 121 -2.78 -10.52 -15.52
CA ASP A 121 -3.24 -10.72 -14.14
C ASP A 121 -4.10 -11.98 -13.98
N ALA A 122 -4.45 -12.31 -12.73
CA ALA A 122 -5.30 -13.46 -12.42
C ALA A 122 -6.73 -13.34 -12.98
N ASP A 123 -7.19 -12.12 -13.26
CA ASP A 123 -8.50 -11.81 -13.84
C ASP A 123 -8.48 -11.86 -15.39
N GLY A 124 -7.30 -12.02 -15.99
CA GLY A 124 -7.09 -12.10 -17.44
C GLY A 124 -6.85 -10.76 -18.12
N ASN A 125 -6.62 -9.67 -17.39
CA ASN A 125 -6.23 -8.39 -17.99
C ASN A 125 -4.76 -8.47 -18.43
N GLU A 126 -4.51 -8.16 -19.69
CA GLU A 126 -3.19 -8.23 -20.31
C GLU A 126 -2.64 -6.84 -20.61
N GLN A 127 -1.37 -6.64 -20.29
CA GLN A 127 -0.55 -5.50 -20.70
C GLN A 127 0.69 -6.04 -21.40
N PHE A 128 1.15 -5.38 -22.45
CA PHE A 128 2.38 -5.73 -23.14
C PHE A 128 3.22 -4.49 -23.40
N TRP A 129 4.52 -4.69 -23.56
CA TRP A 129 5.44 -3.64 -23.93
C TRP A 129 6.45 -4.15 -24.95
N ASN A 130 6.97 -3.20 -25.73
CA ASN A 130 8.04 -3.44 -26.69
C ASN A 130 9.16 -2.44 -26.42
N GLU A 131 10.40 -2.90 -26.48
CA GLU A 131 11.57 -2.06 -26.30
C GLU A 131 12.33 -1.92 -27.62
N VAL A 132 12.77 -0.70 -27.93
CA VAL A 132 13.59 -0.41 -29.11
C VAL A 132 14.78 0.41 -28.65
N ARG A 133 15.97 -0.17 -28.80
CA ARG A 133 17.24 0.54 -28.60
C ARG A 133 17.68 1.20 -29.90
N ASP A 134 17.96 2.49 -29.84
CA ASP A 134 18.63 3.25 -30.88
C ASP A 134 20.11 3.39 -30.53
N ASP A 135 20.95 2.60 -31.21
CA ASP A 135 22.40 2.61 -31.03
C ASP A 135 23.07 3.93 -31.46
N GLU A 136 22.44 4.73 -32.32
CA GLU A 136 23.01 6.00 -32.79
C GLU A 136 22.87 7.10 -31.74
N THR A 137 21.74 7.12 -31.03
CA THR A 137 21.46 8.08 -29.95
C THR A 137 21.84 7.53 -28.57
N GLY A 138 22.02 6.21 -28.43
CA GLY A 138 22.20 5.55 -27.14
C GLY A 138 20.92 5.56 -26.28
N CYS A 139 19.77 5.78 -26.91
CA CYS A 139 18.47 5.84 -26.25
C CYS A 139 17.71 4.54 -26.40
N THR A 140 16.93 4.20 -25.37
CA THR A 140 16.05 3.04 -25.35
C THR A 140 14.62 3.53 -25.14
N THR A 141 13.71 3.12 -26.02
CA THR A 141 12.29 3.49 -25.96
C THR A 141 11.45 2.25 -25.69
N GLN A 142 10.70 2.28 -24.60
CA GLN A 142 9.68 1.29 -24.26
C GLN A 142 8.29 1.84 -24.59
N THR A 143 7.50 1.05 -25.32
CA THR A 143 6.12 1.37 -25.69
C THR A 143 5.19 0.35 -25.07
N TYR A 144 4.22 0.80 -24.28
CA TYR A 144 3.24 -0.04 -23.61
C TYR A 144 1.97 -0.21 -24.46
N SER A 145 1.11 -1.16 -24.08
CA SER A 145 -0.15 -1.49 -24.75
C SER A 145 -1.20 -0.39 -24.72
N ASP A 146 -1.13 0.53 -23.75
CA ASP A 146 -1.92 1.75 -23.71
C ASP A 146 -1.40 2.84 -24.65
N ASN A 147 -0.33 2.56 -25.40
CA ASN A 147 0.37 3.47 -26.30
C ASN A 147 1.12 4.61 -25.58
N SER A 148 1.34 4.49 -24.27
CA SER A 148 2.30 5.30 -23.55
C SER A 148 3.72 4.89 -23.97
N THR A 149 4.63 5.86 -23.99
CA THR A 149 6.03 5.60 -24.35
C THR A 149 6.97 6.22 -23.32
N ASN A 150 7.97 5.47 -22.92
CA ASN A 150 9.05 5.93 -22.05
C ASN A 150 10.38 5.77 -22.78
N THR A 151 11.16 6.83 -22.87
CA THR A 151 12.48 6.83 -23.52
C THR A 151 13.52 7.29 -22.51
N TRP A 152 14.63 6.57 -22.42
CA TRP A 152 15.77 6.93 -21.58
C TRP A 152 17.08 6.72 -22.34
N CYS A 153 18.02 7.63 -22.15
CA CYS A 153 19.29 7.67 -22.87
C CYS A 153 20.48 7.53 -21.91
N GLU A 154 21.60 7.02 -22.40
CA GLU A 154 22.82 6.84 -21.60
C GLU A 154 23.43 8.16 -21.08
N ASP A 155 23.10 9.29 -21.72
CA ASP A 155 23.50 10.62 -21.26
C ASP A 155 22.62 11.19 -20.13
N GLY A 156 21.59 10.44 -19.72
CA GLY A 156 20.62 10.85 -18.69
C GLY A 156 19.41 11.61 -19.23
N SER A 157 19.36 11.93 -20.53
CA SER A 157 18.15 12.51 -21.15
C SER A 157 17.06 11.45 -21.35
N GLY A 158 15.83 11.90 -21.58
CA GLY A 158 14.71 11.00 -21.82
C GLY A 158 13.41 11.70 -22.14
N SER A 159 12.34 10.93 -22.31
CA SER A 159 11.00 11.46 -22.50
C SER A 159 9.92 10.47 -22.13
N TRP A 160 8.80 10.96 -21.64
CA TRP A 160 7.60 10.19 -21.40
C TRP A 160 6.42 10.76 -22.18
N THR A 161 5.62 9.89 -22.80
CA THR A 161 4.40 10.26 -23.53
C THR A 161 3.19 9.68 -22.85
N ASP A 162 2.25 10.56 -22.49
CA ASP A 162 0.98 10.17 -21.90
C ASP A 162 0.08 9.46 -22.94
N PRO A 163 -0.51 8.30 -22.58
CA PRO A 163 -1.33 7.52 -23.49
C PRO A 163 -2.69 8.17 -23.83
N HIS A 164 -3.22 9.01 -22.95
CA HIS A 164 -4.54 9.62 -23.07
C HIS A 164 -4.49 10.99 -23.76
N SER A 165 -3.58 11.86 -23.34
CA SER A 165 -3.41 13.20 -23.91
C SER A 165 -2.52 13.20 -25.15
N GLY A 166 -1.63 12.20 -25.28
CA GLY A 166 -0.59 12.16 -26.30
C GLY A 166 0.50 13.21 -26.09
N GLU A 167 0.55 13.85 -24.92
CA GLU A 167 1.55 14.84 -24.58
C GLU A 167 2.86 14.16 -24.22
N THR A 168 3.95 14.61 -24.85
CA THR A 168 5.31 14.13 -24.56
C THR A 168 6.06 15.17 -23.74
N ILE A 169 6.53 14.76 -22.56
CA ILE A 169 7.42 15.53 -21.71
C ILE A 169 8.81 14.91 -21.82
N SER A 170 9.78 15.68 -22.30
CA SER A 170 11.18 15.27 -22.40
C SER A 170 12.05 16.00 -21.39
N TRP A 171 13.09 15.37 -20.89
CA TRP A 171 14.09 15.96 -20.01
C TRP A 171 15.48 15.87 -20.63
N SER A 172 16.31 16.89 -20.40
CA SER A 172 17.69 16.92 -20.87
C SER A 172 18.60 16.07 -19.99
N ALA A 173 19.79 15.73 -20.51
CA ALA A 173 20.87 15.23 -19.68
C ALA A 173 21.10 16.17 -18.49
N SER A 174 21.19 15.60 -17.30
CA SER A 174 21.39 16.37 -16.07
C SER A 174 22.77 17.03 -16.06
N VAL A 175 22.86 18.31 -15.70
CA VAL A 175 24.11 19.08 -15.70
C VAL A 175 24.61 19.25 -14.27
N TYR A 176 25.81 18.76 -13.97
CA TYR A 176 26.47 19.00 -12.68
C TYR A 176 27.24 20.32 -12.68
N ASP A 177 27.02 21.12 -11.66
CA ASP A 177 27.68 22.39 -11.39
C ASP A 177 28.64 22.22 -10.19
N GLU A 178 29.96 22.27 -10.46
CA GLU A 178 31.00 22.09 -9.44
C GLU A 178 31.06 23.24 -8.41
N GLU A 179 30.53 24.43 -8.73
CA GLU A 179 30.57 25.59 -7.82
C GLU A 179 29.51 25.44 -6.72
N THR A 180 28.34 24.94 -7.08
CA THR A 180 27.22 24.70 -6.18
C THR A 180 27.20 23.29 -5.61
N GLY A 181 27.87 22.32 -6.26
CA GLY A 181 27.80 20.91 -5.90
C GLY A 181 26.42 20.31 -6.21
N CYS A 182 25.73 20.83 -7.23
CA CYS A 182 24.36 20.46 -7.56
C CYS A 182 24.25 19.97 -8.99
N THR A 183 23.33 19.03 -9.23
CA THR A 183 22.96 18.54 -10.55
C THR A 183 21.56 19.04 -10.90
N THR A 184 21.37 19.58 -12.10
CA THR A 184 20.07 20.08 -12.57
C THR A 184 19.61 19.36 -13.83
N GLU A 185 18.34 18.99 -13.87
CA GLU A 185 17.60 18.47 -15.01
C GLU A 185 16.53 19.48 -15.45
N GLU A 186 16.49 19.80 -16.74
CA GLU A 186 15.47 20.68 -17.33
C GLU A 186 14.48 19.84 -18.13
N ARG A 187 13.19 20.17 -18.03
CA ARG A 187 12.10 19.48 -18.72
C ARG A 187 11.46 20.36 -19.79
N SER A 188 10.87 19.75 -20.81
CA SER A 188 10.28 20.45 -21.96
C SER A 188 9.01 21.21 -21.62
N ASP A 189 8.35 20.87 -20.52
CA ASP A 189 7.22 21.62 -19.96
C ASP A 189 7.69 22.94 -19.29
N GLY A 190 8.99 23.12 -19.10
CA GLY A 190 9.59 24.27 -18.42
C GLY A 190 9.80 24.06 -16.92
N SER A 191 9.51 22.87 -16.40
CA SER A 191 9.89 22.49 -15.04
C SER A 191 11.37 22.12 -14.95
N THR A 192 11.94 22.28 -13.76
CA THR A 192 13.35 22.01 -13.48
C THR A 192 13.50 21.29 -12.15
N ASN A 193 14.42 20.33 -12.11
CA ASN A 193 14.72 19.55 -10.92
C ASN A 193 16.21 19.65 -10.60
N THR A 194 16.55 20.03 -9.38
CA THR A 194 17.93 20.17 -8.92
C THR A 194 18.15 19.38 -7.65
N TRP A 195 19.20 18.58 -7.58
CA TRP A 195 19.62 17.84 -6.39
C TRP A 195 21.10 18.05 -6.13
N CYS A 196 21.45 18.24 -4.86
CA CYS A 196 22.79 18.64 -4.43
C CYS A 196 23.48 17.56 -3.61
N ASP A 197 24.81 17.58 -3.60
CA ASP A 197 25.65 16.60 -2.88
C ASP A 197 25.46 16.65 -1.36
N ASP A 198 24.96 17.77 -0.83
CA ASP A 198 24.63 17.96 0.58
C ASP A 198 23.28 17.33 0.99
N GLY A 199 22.54 16.76 0.02
CA GLY A 199 21.21 16.17 0.22
C GLY A 199 20.06 17.15 0.01
N SER A 200 20.32 18.42 -0.27
CA SER A 200 19.28 19.40 -0.58
C SER A 200 18.68 19.16 -1.97
N ASN A 201 17.39 19.42 -2.14
CA ASN A 201 16.71 19.32 -3.44
C ASN A 201 15.80 20.51 -3.71
N PHE A 202 15.67 20.87 -4.98
CA PHE A 202 14.91 22.02 -5.44
C PHE A 202 14.13 21.62 -6.70
N TRP A 203 12.85 21.93 -6.71
CA TRP A 203 11.96 21.70 -7.82
C TRP A 203 11.32 23.01 -8.22
N THR A 204 11.30 23.33 -9.52
CA THR A 204 10.55 24.46 -10.06
C THR A 204 9.57 23.94 -11.09
N ASN A 205 8.29 24.22 -10.89
CA ASN A 205 7.25 23.90 -11.86
C ASN A 205 7.23 24.92 -13.01
N ALA A 206 6.61 24.52 -14.12
CA ALA A 206 6.42 25.38 -15.29
C ALA A 206 5.62 26.67 -15.00
N ASP A 207 4.76 26.66 -13.97
CA ASP A 207 3.97 27.82 -13.54
C ASP A 207 4.77 28.80 -12.65
N GLY A 208 6.02 28.46 -12.34
CA GLY A 208 6.92 29.23 -11.49
C GLY A 208 6.79 28.94 -10.00
N SER A 209 5.91 28.02 -9.59
CA SER A 209 5.92 27.52 -8.21
C SER A 209 7.18 26.71 -7.95
N THR A 210 7.71 26.78 -6.73
CA THR A 210 8.93 26.10 -6.32
C THR A 210 8.72 25.27 -5.07
N SER A 211 9.45 24.18 -4.94
CA SER A 211 9.56 23.40 -3.72
C SER A 211 11.03 23.15 -3.43
N THR A 212 11.44 23.32 -2.20
CA THR A 212 12.83 23.18 -1.78
C THR A 212 12.90 22.34 -0.52
N TRP A 213 13.96 21.55 -0.39
CA TRP A 213 14.29 20.82 0.81
C TRP A 213 15.74 21.14 1.14
N ASP A 214 15.96 21.59 2.36
CA ASP A 214 17.29 21.89 2.88
C ASP A 214 17.64 20.82 3.92
N GLN A 215 18.65 20.01 3.61
CA GLN A 215 19.06 18.90 4.47
C GLN A 215 19.73 19.40 5.77
N ALA A 216 20.32 20.59 5.80
CA ALA A 216 21.00 21.13 6.97
C ALA A 216 20.01 21.61 8.04
N THR A 217 18.86 22.13 7.59
CA THR A 217 17.76 22.57 8.46
C THR A 217 16.72 21.47 8.68
N GLY A 218 16.64 20.48 7.78
CA GLY A 218 15.58 19.48 7.79
C GLY A 218 14.22 20.08 7.46
N CYS A 219 14.19 21.13 6.64
CA CYS A 219 12.99 21.89 6.32
C CYS A 219 12.67 21.83 4.82
N SER A 220 11.39 21.61 4.53
CA SER A 220 10.78 21.77 3.22
C SER A 220 10.14 23.15 3.12
N GLU A 221 10.34 23.86 2.02
CA GLU A 221 9.61 25.09 1.70
C GLU A 221 8.92 24.94 0.34
N THR A 222 7.73 25.49 0.21
CA THR A 222 6.98 25.52 -1.04
C THR A 222 6.48 26.93 -1.28
N PHE A 223 6.71 27.46 -2.47
CA PHE A 223 6.17 28.73 -2.94
C PHE A 223 5.24 28.45 -4.10
N ASN A 224 3.96 28.72 -3.92
CA ASN A 224 2.95 28.49 -4.94
C ASN A 224 2.89 29.67 -5.92
N ALA A 225 2.43 29.40 -7.14
CA ALA A 225 2.32 30.41 -8.19
C ALA A 225 1.31 31.53 -7.86
N ASP A 226 0.39 31.29 -6.93
CA ASP A 226 -0.56 32.30 -6.42
C ASP A 226 0.07 33.28 -5.42
N GLY A 227 1.32 33.05 -5.02
CA GLY A 227 2.06 33.86 -4.03
C GLY A 227 1.94 33.36 -2.59
N SER A 228 1.18 32.29 -2.34
CA SER A 228 1.20 31.61 -1.04
C SER A 228 2.48 30.80 -0.85
N SER A 229 2.86 30.53 0.40
CA SER A 229 4.01 29.71 0.74
C SER A 229 3.77 28.87 1.98
N ASN A 230 4.48 27.75 2.09
CA ASN A 230 4.45 26.86 3.25
C ASN A 230 5.85 26.39 3.58
N THR A 231 6.18 26.32 4.87
CA THR A 231 7.42 25.75 5.39
C THR A 231 7.08 24.66 6.39
N TRP A 232 7.74 23.51 6.30
CA TRP A 232 7.56 22.40 7.22
C TRP A 232 8.90 21.74 7.53
N CYS A 233 9.21 21.61 8.81
CA CYS A 233 10.48 21.07 9.28
C CYS A 233 10.28 19.75 10.04
N GLU A 234 11.29 18.89 10.01
CA GLU A 234 11.30 17.60 10.73
C GLU A 234 11.21 17.74 12.25
N ASP A 235 11.59 18.89 12.81
CA ASP A 235 11.40 19.20 14.23
C ASP A 235 9.95 19.56 14.58
N GLY A 236 9.05 19.53 13.59
CA GLY A 236 7.64 19.85 13.70
C GLY A 236 7.36 21.34 13.85
N THR A 237 8.33 22.20 13.53
CA THR A 237 8.07 23.61 13.26
C THR A 237 7.61 23.81 11.83
N GLY A 238 6.82 24.86 11.61
CA GLY A 238 6.37 25.20 10.27
C GLY A 238 5.68 26.56 10.22
N SER A 239 5.43 27.01 9.00
CA SER A 239 4.71 28.25 8.76
C SER A 239 3.93 28.17 7.47
N TRP A 240 2.85 28.95 7.40
CA TRP A 240 2.06 29.11 6.21
C TRP A 240 1.77 30.58 5.97
N THR A 241 1.94 31.01 4.72
CA THR A 241 1.56 32.34 4.25
C THR A 241 0.59 32.20 3.11
N SER A 242 -0.61 32.71 3.29
CA SER A 242 -1.61 32.85 2.24
C SER A 242 -1.20 33.86 1.15
N ALA A 243 -1.82 33.77 -0.03
CA ALA A 243 -1.64 34.73 -1.11
C ALA A 243 -2.12 36.16 -0.75
N ASP A 244 -3.06 36.31 0.18
CA ASP A 244 -3.54 37.59 0.70
C ASP A 244 -2.69 38.16 1.85
N GLY A 245 -1.65 37.43 2.27
CA GLY A 245 -0.66 37.87 3.24
C GLY A 245 -1.03 37.60 4.70
N TYR A 246 -2.10 36.85 4.96
CA TYR A 246 -2.26 36.17 6.26
C TYR A 246 -1.13 35.16 6.43
N HIS A 247 -0.54 35.14 7.62
CA HIS A 247 0.63 34.35 7.97
C HIS A 247 0.41 33.70 9.34
N GLU A 248 0.72 32.42 9.43
CA GLU A 248 0.69 31.64 10.66
C GLU A 248 1.97 30.82 10.79
N GLU A 249 2.43 30.64 12.02
CA GLU A 249 3.52 29.74 12.35
C GLU A 249 3.07 28.80 13.45
N TRP A 250 3.68 27.63 13.48
CA TRP A 250 3.50 26.67 14.54
C TRP A 250 4.80 26.02 14.95
N SER A 251 4.85 25.55 16.18
CA SER A 251 5.94 24.73 16.70
C SER A 251 5.36 23.58 17.49
N SER A 252 5.81 22.36 17.18
CA SER A 252 5.47 21.18 17.97
C SER A 252 6.55 20.89 19.01
N THR A 253 6.16 20.38 20.17
CA THR A 253 7.07 19.88 21.21
C THR A 253 6.49 18.61 21.80
N TYR A 254 7.29 17.54 21.78
CA TYR A 254 6.94 16.28 22.42
C TYR A 254 7.41 16.24 23.88
N ASP A 255 6.52 15.83 24.78
CA ASP A 255 6.78 15.63 26.19
C ASP A 255 6.75 14.13 26.52
N GLU A 256 7.92 13.58 26.82
CA GLU A 256 8.12 12.17 27.19
C GLU A 256 7.44 11.77 28.52
N GLU A 257 7.20 12.71 29.43
CA GLU A 257 6.56 12.41 30.72
C GLU A 257 5.06 12.18 30.55
N THR A 258 4.42 12.97 29.68
CA THR A 258 2.99 12.86 29.38
C THR A 258 2.71 11.95 28.20
N GLY A 259 3.71 11.70 27.34
CA GLY A 259 3.52 10.98 26.08
C GLY A 259 2.70 11.79 25.07
N CYS A 260 2.73 13.12 25.17
CA CYS A 260 1.91 14.03 24.37
C CYS A 260 2.77 15.00 23.57
N THR A 261 2.33 15.31 22.35
CA THR A 261 2.86 16.39 21.53
C THR A 261 1.94 17.60 21.66
N THR A 262 2.53 18.77 21.93
CA THR A 262 1.82 20.06 21.91
C THR A 262 2.29 20.87 20.72
N GLU A 263 1.35 21.33 19.90
CA GLU A 263 1.56 22.27 18.82
C GLU A 263 1.04 23.64 19.22
N ASP A 264 1.94 24.61 19.30
CA ASP A 264 1.64 26.01 19.58
C ASP A 264 1.50 26.79 18.28
N ARG A 265 0.39 27.50 18.09
CA ARG A 265 0.15 28.37 16.93
C ARG A 265 0.32 29.85 17.27
N THR A 266 0.68 30.66 16.27
CA THR A 266 0.85 32.12 16.43
C THR A 266 -0.41 32.88 16.82
N ASP A 267 -1.60 32.34 16.53
CA ASP A 267 -2.88 32.93 16.93
C ASP A 267 -3.19 32.70 18.42
N GLY A 268 -2.35 31.93 19.12
CA GLY A 268 -2.51 31.56 20.52
C GLY A 268 -3.27 30.26 20.74
N SER A 269 -3.81 29.64 19.69
CA SER A 269 -4.41 28.31 19.77
C SER A 269 -3.35 27.23 19.96
N LYS A 270 -3.76 26.09 20.52
CA LYS A 270 -2.89 24.93 20.74
C LYS A 270 -3.61 23.66 20.34
N ASN A 271 -2.85 22.72 19.80
CA ASN A 271 -3.34 21.38 19.51
C ASN A 271 -2.45 20.39 20.25
N ILE A 272 -3.04 19.55 21.09
CA ILE A 272 -2.33 18.59 21.92
C ILE A 272 -2.82 17.21 21.55
N TRP A 273 -1.93 16.27 21.27
CA TRP A 273 -2.31 14.89 20.99
C TRP A 273 -1.34 13.94 21.67
N CYS A 274 -1.87 12.84 22.20
CA CYS A 274 -1.15 11.92 23.06
C CYS A 274 -1.11 10.52 22.46
N ASN A 275 -0.11 9.72 22.87
CA ASN A 275 0.07 8.35 22.39
C ASN A 275 -1.06 7.39 22.80
N ASP A 276 -1.86 7.77 23.81
CA ASP A 276 -3.05 7.02 24.25
C ASP A 276 -4.28 7.29 23.35
N GLY A 277 -4.14 8.12 22.31
CA GLY A 277 -5.22 8.51 21.41
C GLY A 277 -6.04 9.69 21.90
N SER A 278 -5.75 10.25 23.08
CA SER A 278 -6.39 11.48 23.53
C SER A 278 -5.86 12.70 22.79
N SER A 279 -6.72 13.70 22.63
CA SER A 279 -6.37 14.99 22.06
C SER A 279 -7.08 16.13 22.79
N THR A 280 -6.48 17.31 22.76
CA THR A 280 -7.04 18.53 23.32
C THR A 280 -6.73 19.69 22.40
N TRP A 281 -7.76 20.35 21.91
CA TRP A 281 -7.66 21.61 21.19
C TRP A 281 -7.99 22.76 22.13
N ILE A 282 -7.14 23.78 22.14
CA ILE A 282 -7.34 25.00 22.91
C ILE A 282 -7.43 26.15 21.90
N GLY A 283 -8.59 26.79 21.83
CA GLY A 283 -8.84 27.95 20.99
C GLY A 283 -8.03 29.17 21.42
N SER A 284 -7.90 30.15 20.52
CA SER A 284 -7.21 31.42 20.83
C SER A 284 -7.91 32.28 21.87
N ASP A 285 -9.21 32.05 22.08
CA ASP A 285 -10.02 32.63 23.16
C ASP A 285 -9.92 31.84 24.48
N GLY A 286 -9.21 30.71 24.47
CA GLY A 286 -9.02 29.80 25.59
C GLY A 286 -10.06 28.68 25.67
N SER A 287 -11.00 28.57 24.72
CA SER A 287 -11.98 27.49 24.74
C SER A 287 -11.31 26.13 24.58
N GLU A 288 -11.57 25.18 25.48
CA GLU A 288 -10.99 23.84 25.43
C GLU A 288 -11.96 22.83 24.80
N HIS A 289 -11.46 21.98 23.92
CA HIS A 289 -12.16 20.81 23.42
C HIS A 289 -11.25 19.58 23.60
N ARG A 290 -11.72 18.58 24.33
CA ARG A 290 -10.94 17.38 24.64
C ARG A 290 -11.64 16.15 24.07
N SER A 291 -10.87 15.27 23.43
CA SER A 291 -11.34 13.98 22.95
C SER A 291 -10.48 12.88 23.55
N PHE A 292 -11.04 11.81 24.09
CA PHE A 292 -10.29 10.68 24.64
C PHE A 292 -11.09 9.39 24.62
N TYR A 293 -10.40 8.25 24.65
CA TYR A 293 -11.03 6.95 24.77
C TYR A 293 -11.19 6.57 26.24
N ASP A 294 -12.42 6.23 26.65
CA ASP A 294 -12.73 5.73 27.98
C ASP A 294 -12.79 4.20 27.95
N GLU A 295 -11.78 3.54 28.52
CA GLU A 295 -11.71 2.08 28.61
C GLU A 295 -12.79 1.46 29.52
N GLU A 296 -13.37 2.21 30.47
CA GLU A 296 -14.41 1.69 31.36
C GLU A 296 -15.73 1.51 30.60
N THR A 297 -16.04 2.46 29.71
CA THR A 297 -17.27 2.46 28.92
C THR A 297 -17.08 1.89 27.51
N GLY A 298 -15.84 1.83 27.01
CA GLY A 298 -15.54 1.42 25.64
C GLY A 298 -15.96 2.47 24.62
N CYS A 299 -15.89 3.76 25.01
CA CYS A 299 -16.41 4.87 24.22
C CYS A 299 -15.34 5.92 23.95
N GLN A 300 -15.34 6.46 22.73
CA GLN A 300 -14.70 7.74 22.43
C GLN A 300 -15.57 8.84 23.03
N VAL A 301 -15.00 9.68 23.89
CA VAL A 301 -15.67 10.77 24.59
C VAL A 301 -15.10 12.11 24.14
N ASP A 302 -15.99 13.03 23.83
CA ASP A 302 -15.70 14.41 23.48
C ASP A 302 -16.27 15.34 24.57
N GLU A 303 -15.45 16.27 25.04
CA GLU A 303 -15.82 17.32 26.01
C GLU A 303 -15.60 18.69 25.36
N HIS A 304 -16.55 19.60 25.53
CA HIS A 304 -16.48 20.97 25.02
C HIS A 304 -16.42 21.99 26.16
N ASP A 305 -15.87 23.17 25.88
CA ASP A 305 -15.70 24.28 26.83
C ASP A 305 -17.02 24.77 27.45
N ASP A 306 -18.12 24.64 26.71
CA ASP A 306 -19.46 24.98 27.20
C ASP A 306 -19.99 24.00 28.25
N GLY A 307 -19.27 22.91 28.49
CA GLY A 307 -19.63 21.84 29.42
C GLY A 307 -20.40 20.68 28.78
N SER A 308 -20.78 20.80 27.49
CA SER A 308 -21.41 19.71 26.76
C SER A 308 -20.43 18.58 26.49
N LYS A 309 -20.96 17.36 26.37
CA LYS A 309 -20.17 16.16 26.15
C LYS A 309 -20.89 15.20 25.21
N SER A 310 -20.14 14.39 24.49
CA SER A 310 -20.71 13.25 23.75
C SER A 310 -19.84 12.03 23.89
N GLY A 311 -20.45 10.86 23.73
CA GLY A 311 -19.73 9.60 23.65
C GLY A 311 -20.23 8.73 22.52
N TRP A 312 -19.30 8.05 21.85
CA TRP A 312 -19.56 7.05 20.81
C TRP A 312 -18.84 5.76 21.16
N CYS A 313 -19.60 4.68 21.36
CA CYS A 313 -19.11 3.43 21.91
C CYS A 313 -18.93 2.35 20.84
N GLU A 314 -18.00 1.42 21.07
CA GLU A 314 -17.72 0.32 20.12
C GLU A 314 -18.92 -0.60 19.89
N ASP A 315 -19.82 -0.69 20.87
CA ASP A 315 -21.07 -1.46 20.77
C ASP A 315 -22.15 -0.79 19.90
N GLY A 316 -21.83 0.38 19.32
CA GLY A 316 -22.71 1.17 18.49
C GLY A 316 -23.67 2.07 19.27
N THR A 317 -23.61 2.05 20.60
CA THR A 317 -24.33 3.02 21.43
C THR A 317 -23.63 4.38 21.41
N GLY A 318 -24.38 5.43 21.69
CA GLY A 318 -23.83 6.77 21.82
C GLY A 318 -24.69 7.63 22.72
N TRP A 319 -24.16 8.76 23.12
CA TRP A 319 -24.87 9.72 23.95
C TRP A 319 -24.36 11.14 23.71
N TRP A 320 -25.20 12.10 24.04
CA TRP A 320 -24.89 13.52 24.07
C TRP A 320 -25.49 14.12 25.35
N GLU A 321 -24.71 14.93 26.05
CA GLU A 321 -25.09 15.65 27.26
C GLU A 321 -24.92 17.15 27.03
N ASP A 322 -25.97 17.93 27.28
CA ASP A 322 -25.90 19.39 27.21
C ASP A 322 -25.13 20.00 28.39
N ALA A 323 -24.86 21.31 28.31
CA ALA A 323 -24.18 22.06 29.36
C ALA A 323 -24.93 22.08 30.71
N GLU A 324 -26.23 21.81 30.69
CA GLU A 324 -27.11 21.72 31.85
C GLU A 324 -27.17 20.31 32.46
N GLY A 325 -26.52 19.32 31.84
CA GLY A 325 -26.47 17.93 32.27
C GLY A 325 -27.68 17.09 31.83
N VAL A 326 -28.42 17.53 30.81
CA VAL A 326 -29.48 16.74 30.18
C VAL A 326 -28.85 15.83 29.15
N GLN A 327 -28.99 14.52 29.38
CA GLN A 327 -28.41 13.49 28.53
C GLN A 327 -29.46 12.86 27.60
N GLU A 328 -29.15 12.80 26.32
CA GLU A 328 -29.82 12.01 25.31
C GLU A 328 -28.90 10.84 24.90
N SER A 329 -29.47 9.64 24.78
CA SER A 329 -28.72 8.43 24.42
C SER A 329 -29.35 7.74 23.24
N TRP A 330 -28.53 7.09 22.44
CA TRP A 330 -28.93 6.34 21.25
C TRP A 330 -28.35 4.93 21.36
N ALA A 331 -29.12 3.92 20.99
CA ALA A 331 -28.67 2.54 20.91
C ALA A 331 -28.97 1.98 19.51
N PRO A 332 -28.14 1.07 18.99
CA PRO A 332 -28.45 0.38 17.75
C PRO A 332 -29.71 -0.49 17.95
N PRO A 333 -30.50 -0.72 16.87
CA PRO A 333 -31.67 -1.57 16.98
C PRO A 333 -31.28 -3.00 17.37
N VAL A 334 -32.15 -3.64 18.16
CA VAL A 334 -32.02 -5.06 18.50
C VAL A 334 -32.50 -5.87 17.30
N TYR A 335 -31.56 -6.52 16.63
CA TYR A 335 -31.84 -7.44 15.52
C TYR A 335 -32.32 -8.81 16.03
N SER A 336 -33.36 -9.34 15.41
CA SER A 336 -33.84 -10.70 15.62
C SER A 336 -34.25 -11.34 14.28
N TYR A 337 -34.11 -12.67 14.18
CA TYR A 337 -34.51 -13.43 13.00
C TYR A 337 -35.38 -14.61 13.43
N ASP A 338 -36.54 -14.75 12.80
CA ASP A 338 -37.49 -15.83 13.02
C ASP A 338 -37.40 -16.83 11.85
N GLU A 339 -36.87 -18.03 12.12
CA GLU A 339 -36.72 -19.12 11.15
C GLU A 339 -38.06 -19.72 10.70
N GLU A 340 -39.14 -19.60 11.48
CA GLU A 340 -40.45 -20.15 11.15
C GLU A 340 -41.16 -19.26 10.12
N THR A 341 -41.01 -17.94 10.24
CA THR A 341 -41.61 -16.97 9.32
C THR A 341 -40.66 -16.48 8.22
N GLY A 342 -39.35 -16.72 8.35
CA GLY A 342 -38.34 -16.19 7.43
C GLY A 342 -38.28 -14.67 7.48
N CYS A 343 -38.46 -14.08 8.67
CA CYS A 343 -38.51 -12.63 8.85
C CYS A 343 -37.43 -12.15 9.82
N SER A 344 -36.82 -11.03 9.49
CA SER A 344 -35.88 -10.29 10.32
C SER A 344 -36.55 -9.05 10.88
N THR A 345 -36.30 -8.72 12.15
CA THR A 345 -36.87 -7.57 12.84
C THR A 345 -35.78 -6.76 13.54
N ASP A 346 -35.71 -5.47 13.24
CA ASP A 346 -35.01 -4.46 14.01
C ASP A 346 -35.97 -3.79 14.98
N SER A 347 -35.66 -3.83 16.28
CA SER A 347 -36.44 -3.17 17.34
C SER A 347 -35.67 -1.99 17.91
N TYR A 348 -36.28 -0.81 17.89
CA TYR A 348 -35.67 0.43 18.38
C TYR A 348 -36.10 0.72 19.83
N ASP A 349 -35.34 1.56 20.54
CA ASP A 349 -35.59 1.88 21.95
C ASP A 349 -36.83 2.76 22.16
N ASP A 350 -37.21 3.52 21.12
CA ASP A 350 -38.44 4.32 21.05
C ASP A 350 -39.72 3.47 20.99
N GLY A 351 -39.59 2.15 20.93
CA GLY A 351 -40.68 1.18 20.86
C GLY A 351 -41.16 0.88 19.44
N THR A 352 -40.57 1.51 18.41
CA THR A 352 -40.84 1.17 17.02
C THR A 352 -40.09 -0.10 16.61
N SER A 353 -40.59 -0.79 15.59
CA SER A 353 -39.85 -1.89 14.97
C SER A 353 -40.07 -1.94 13.47
N PHE A 354 -39.05 -2.41 12.76
CA PHE A 354 -39.10 -2.65 11.34
C PHE A 354 -38.81 -4.12 11.08
N THR A 355 -39.74 -4.83 10.45
CA THR A 355 -39.61 -6.24 10.09
C THR A 355 -39.62 -6.39 8.58
N TRP A 356 -38.74 -7.23 8.05
CA TRP A 356 -38.71 -7.60 6.64
C TRP A 356 -38.60 -9.11 6.51
N CYS A 357 -39.35 -9.66 5.55
CA CYS A 357 -39.48 -11.09 5.34
C CYS A 357 -38.94 -11.51 3.98
N ASP A 358 -38.48 -12.75 3.87
CA ASP A 358 -37.95 -13.33 2.62
C ASP A 358 -39.00 -13.37 1.49
N ASP A 359 -40.28 -13.37 1.84
CA ASP A 359 -41.40 -13.28 0.90
C ASP A 359 -41.65 -11.84 0.38
N GLY A 360 -40.78 -10.90 0.77
CA GLY A 360 -40.80 -9.50 0.36
C GLY A 360 -41.77 -8.62 1.13
N ARG A 361 -42.45 -9.15 2.16
CA ARG A 361 -43.27 -8.33 3.06
C ARG A 361 -42.41 -7.47 3.97
N THR A 362 -42.85 -6.23 4.19
CA THR A 362 -42.27 -5.34 5.19
C THR A 362 -43.36 -4.87 6.16
N ILE A 363 -43.03 -4.83 7.45
CA ILE A 363 -43.95 -4.47 8.52
C ILE A 363 -43.26 -3.40 9.36
N TRP A 364 -43.90 -2.24 9.49
CA TRP A 364 -43.49 -1.20 10.41
C TRP A 364 -44.46 -1.17 11.59
N THR A 365 -43.94 -1.19 12.80
CA THR A 365 -44.73 -1.03 14.03
C THR A 365 -44.32 0.28 14.68
N ASP A 366 -45.29 1.16 14.94
CA ASP A 366 -45.06 2.41 15.67
C ASP A 366 -44.93 2.19 17.19
N ALA A 367 -44.52 3.24 17.90
CA ALA A 367 -44.35 3.21 19.35
C ALA A 367 -45.65 2.96 20.14
N ASP A 368 -46.82 3.22 19.53
CA ASP A 368 -48.15 2.98 20.11
C ASP A 368 -48.67 1.55 19.80
N GLY A 369 -47.91 0.75 19.04
CA GLY A 369 -48.24 -0.61 18.62
C GLY A 369 -49.14 -0.69 17.38
N THR A 370 -49.30 0.40 16.64
CA THR A 370 -49.96 0.41 15.32
C THR A 370 -49.05 -0.25 14.29
N VAL A 371 -49.61 -1.18 13.52
CA VAL A 371 -48.87 -1.94 12.51
C VAL A 371 -49.27 -1.49 11.11
N GLU A 372 -48.28 -1.08 10.32
CA GLU A 372 -48.39 -0.87 8.88
C GLU A 372 -47.66 -1.99 8.14
N GLU A 373 -48.43 -2.81 7.41
CA GLU A 373 -47.90 -3.92 6.61
C GLU A 373 -47.93 -3.58 5.13
N TRP A 374 -46.79 -3.74 4.47
CA TRP A 374 -46.62 -3.64 3.03
C TRP A 374 -46.36 -5.02 2.45
N VAL A 375 -47.26 -5.45 1.57
CA VAL A 375 -47.15 -6.73 0.86
C VAL A 375 -46.78 -6.44 -0.60
N PRO A 376 -45.73 -7.07 -1.15
CA PRO A 376 -45.32 -6.85 -2.52
C PRO A 376 -46.41 -7.31 -3.50
N PRO A 377 -46.54 -6.65 -4.67
CA PRO A 377 -47.56 -7.00 -5.64
C PRO A 377 -47.36 -8.42 -6.19
N THR A 378 -48.46 -9.14 -6.37
CA THR A 378 -48.41 -10.50 -6.92
C THR A 378 -48.33 -10.44 -8.43
N GLU A 379 -47.26 -11.01 -9.00
CA GLU A 379 -47.06 -11.11 -10.44
C GLU A 379 -47.68 -12.41 -10.98
N VAL A 380 -48.61 -12.28 -11.94
CA VAL A 380 -49.15 -13.42 -12.69
C VAL A 380 -48.87 -13.23 -14.18
N VAL A 381 -48.09 -14.16 -14.75
CA VAL A 381 -47.90 -14.23 -16.21
C VAL A 381 -49.06 -15.00 -16.82
N ASN A 382 -49.90 -14.29 -17.57
CA ASN A 382 -51.05 -14.84 -18.25
C ASN A 382 -50.62 -15.73 -19.44
N SER A 383 -51.52 -16.61 -19.87
CA SER A 383 -51.28 -17.54 -20.99
C SER A 383 -51.04 -16.87 -22.34
N ASP A 384 -51.30 -15.57 -22.46
CA ASP A 384 -51.03 -14.74 -23.64
C ASP A 384 -49.66 -14.02 -23.59
N GLY A 385 -48.87 -14.26 -22.54
CA GLY A 385 -47.56 -13.64 -22.31
C GLY A 385 -47.62 -12.26 -21.68
N SER A 386 -48.80 -11.78 -21.28
CA SER A 386 -48.94 -10.52 -20.52
C SER A 386 -48.71 -10.75 -19.03
N THR A 387 -48.05 -9.81 -18.36
CA THR A 387 -47.87 -9.81 -16.91
C THR A 387 -48.97 -8.96 -16.26
N THR A 388 -49.68 -9.53 -15.29
CA THR A 388 -50.62 -8.79 -14.43
C THR A 388 -50.01 -8.66 -13.04
N MET A 389 -49.79 -7.41 -12.62
CA MET A 389 -49.37 -7.07 -11.26
C MET A 389 -50.61 -6.69 -10.44
N THR A 390 -50.84 -7.38 -9.34
CA THR A 390 -51.96 -7.07 -8.42
C THR A 390 -51.38 -6.50 -7.12
N TRP A 391 -51.72 -5.25 -6.82
CA TRP A 391 -51.31 -4.57 -5.59
C TRP A 391 -52.33 -4.81 -4.49
N SER A 392 -51.87 -4.85 -3.24
CA SER A 392 -52.68 -5.18 -2.06
C SER A 392 -53.68 -4.08 -1.65
N ASP A 393 -53.55 -2.87 -2.21
CA ASP A 393 -54.43 -1.71 -1.98
C ASP A 393 -55.65 -1.64 -2.92
N GLY A 394 -55.76 -2.54 -3.90
CA GLY A 394 -56.95 -2.75 -4.73
C GLY A 394 -56.90 -2.17 -6.13
#